data_AF-A0A836VZL7-F1
#
_entry.id   AF-A0A836VZL7-F1
#
_cell.length_a   1.000
_cell.length_b   1.000
_cell.length_c   1.000
_cell.angle_alpha   90.00
_cell.angle_beta   90.00
_cell.angle_gamma   90.00
#
_symmetry.space_group_name_H-M   'P 1'
#
loop_
_entity.id
_entity.type
_entity.pdbx_description
1 polymer ?
#
loop_
_entity_poly.entity_id
_entity_poly.type
_entity_poly.pdbx_seq_one_letter_code
_entity_poly.pdbx_strand_id
1 'polypeptide(L)'
;MRPNLLCTGILGTVLLGGIGRTSGSTPVAKKVLRLASQPMRELARNPEFTRQRGHAFVGWNGYGKGYEVDGRTARTGRASARCRRRSGDKAAGLGQSIRITTRKLAPLVIGLWSKAEGVSGTPDTNYSLYVDLVYEDGTPLWGQAAPFSTGTHDWEYREVTIVPQKPIRQLTVYGLFRGHTGTVWFDDCSVKQLQVPKGAGLFDGALVAEPERPPQSRSPLEGIVLVRDTAAGSDFYSLGSPAAEGRTLRLPDLELEVLCQRTSIDADTVRIDLEIVDRSGRDRAINVYYVVPVPATGWRWWDNIQQWRSIQPRQQYVNGVRSGVGATGTQSRYPFACISNGRRADALLVTEPR
;
A
#
# COMPACT_ATOMS: atom_id res chain seq x y z
N MET A 1 4.45 -12.08 -30.81
CA MET A 1 5.17 -11.86 -29.53
C MET A 1 4.13 -11.77 -28.43
N ARG A 2 4.08 -12.74 -27.54
CA ARG A 2 3.16 -12.73 -26.39
C ARG A 2 3.80 -11.89 -25.27
N PRO A 3 3.13 -10.87 -24.72
CA PRO A 3 3.65 -10.18 -23.55
C PRO A 3 3.48 -11.11 -22.34
N ASN A 4 4.60 -11.43 -21.69
CA ASN A 4 4.62 -12.22 -20.45
C ASN A 4 3.96 -11.39 -19.34
N LEU A 5 2.82 -11.85 -18.82
CA LEU A 5 2.24 -11.32 -17.58
C LEU A 5 3.11 -11.77 -16.39
N LEU A 6 3.69 -10.82 -15.67
CA LEU A 6 4.31 -11.04 -14.37
C LEU A 6 3.21 -11.20 -13.29
N CYS A 7 2.81 -12.44 -13.03
CA CYS A 7 1.98 -12.78 -11.88
C CYS A 7 2.79 -12.67 -10.58
N THR A 8 2.37 -11.80 -9.65
CA THR A 8 2.91 -11.71 -8.28
C THR A 8 1.81 -12.06 -7.28
N GLY A 9 1.98 -13.17 -6.57
CA GLY A 9 1.04 -13.63 -5.54
C GLY A 9 1.25 -12.92 -4.20
N ILE A 10 0.16 -12.37 -3.63
CA ILE A 10 0.12 -11.86 -2.26
C ILE A 10 -1.11 -12.46 -1.54
N LEU A 11 -0.89 -12.91 -0.29
CA LEU A 11 -1.83 -13.67 0.54
C LEU A 11 -2.70 -12.76 1.45
N GLY A 12 -4.02 -13.02 1.50
CA GLY A 12 -4.83 -13.01 2.74
C GLY A 12 -5.89 -11.90 2.97
N THR A 13 -7.20 -12.28 2.99
CA THR A 13 -8.43 -11.77 3.72
C THR A 13 -9.74 -11.93 2.89
N VAL A 14 -10.88 -12.31 3.51
CA VAL A 14 -12.14 -12.83 2.90
C VAL A 14 -13.31 -11.82 2.86
N LEU A 15 -14.27 -11.93 1.91
CA LEU A 15 -15.69 -11.53 2.02
C LEU A 15 -16.59 -12.49 1.21
N LEU A 16 -17.78 -12.86 1.73
CA LEU A 16 -18.93 -13.32 0.93
C LEU A 16 -20.25 -12.90 1.63
N GLY A 17 -21.06 -12.09 0.93
CA GLY A 17 -22.49 -11.88 1.19
C GLY A 17 -23.33 -12.64 0.16
N GLY A 18 -24.56 -13.00 0.53
CA GLY A 18 -25.43 -13.96 -0.16
C GLY A 18 -25.65 -13.73 -1.66
N ILE A 19 -25.77 -14.84 -2.40
CA ILE A 19 -26.04 -14.88 -3.83
C ILE A 19 -27.50 -14.53 -4.08
N GLY A 20 -27.78 -13.25 -4.32
CA GLY A 20 -28.90 -12.85 -5.16
C GLY A 20 -28.49 -13.05 -6.61
N ARG A 21 -29.12 -13.99 -7.31
CA ARG A 21 -29.01 -14.07 -8.79
C ARG A 21 -29.73 -12.85 -9.37
N THR A 22 -28.97 -11.82 -9.73
CA THR A 22 -29.40 -10.83 -10.72
C THR A 22 -28.48 -10.93 -11.92
N SER A 23 -29.04 -11.31 -13.05
CA SER A 23 -28.38 -11.30 -14.36
C SER A 23 -27.86 -9.89 -14.67
N GLY A 24 -26.53 -9.72 -14.74
CA GLY A 24 -25.91 -8.54 -15.36
C GLY A 24 -24.55 -8.15 -14.79
N SER A 25 -24.35 -8.19 -13.47
CA SER A 25 -23.14 -7.66 -12.82
C SER A 25 -22.38 -8.72 -12.03
N THR A 26 -21.06 -8.58 -11.96
CA THR A 26 -20.25 -9.53 -11.20
C THR A 26 -20.41 -9.30 -9.70
N PRO A 27 -20.61 -10.34 -8.87
CA PRO A 27 -20.66 -10.18 -7.42
C PRO A 27 -19.40 -9.51 -6.86
N VAL A 28 -19.57 -8.38 -6.17
CA VAL A 28 -18.49 -7.72 -5.44
C VAL A 28 -18.30 -8.43 -4.10
N ALA A 29 -17.14 -9.06 -3.90
CA ALA A 29 -16.74 -9.56 -2.60
C ALA A 29 -16.35 -8.40 -1.69
N LYS A 30 -15.42 -7.53 -2.10
CA LYS A 30 -14.94 -6.44 -1.24
C LYS A 30 -15.06 -5.12 -1.94
N LYS A 31 -15.85 -4.22 -1.37
CA LYS A 31 -15.97 -2.85 -1.86
C LYS A 31 -14.77 -2.03 -1.38
N VAL A 32 -14.02 -1.45 -2.31
CA VAL A 32 -12.91 -0.56 -2.02
C VAL A 32 -13.44 0.80 -1.62
N LEU A 33 -12.91 1.32 -0.52
CA LEU A 33 -13.21 2.65 -0.01
C LEU A 33 -12.09 3.60 -0.45
N ARG A 34 -12.46 4.68 -1.15
CA ARG A 34 -11.49 5.68 -1.59
C ARG A 34 -10.89 6.41 -0.39
N LEU A 35 -9.56 6.32 -0.23
CA LEU A 35 -8.82 6.95 0.85
C LEU A 35 -9.05 8.46 0.93
N ALA A 36 -9.05 9.15 -0.21
CA ALA A 36 -9.25 10.60 -0.29
C ALA A 36 -10.60 11.10 0.26
N SER A 37 -11.61 10.22 0.35
CA SER A 37 -12.94 10.54 0.87
C SER A 37 -13.12 10.14 2.34
N GLN A 38 -12.10 9.58 2.98
CA GLN A 38 -12.19 9.11 4.36
C GLN A 38 -11.73 10.17 5.35
N PRO A 39 -12.21 10.11 6.61
CA PRO A 39 -11.69 10.96 7.67
C PRO A 39 -10.20 10.70 7.89
N MET A 40 -9.42 11.78 7.84
CA MET A 40 -7.99 11.78 8.04
C MET A 40 -7.66 12.62 9.28
N ARG A 41 -6.71 12.16 10.08
CA ARG A 41 -6.16 12.91 11.21
C ARG A 41 -4.81 13.48 10.81
N GLU A 42 -4.67 14.81 10.86
CA GLU A 42 -3.38 15.48 10.69
C GLU A 42 -2.47 15.15 11.88
N LEU A 43 -1.24 14.75 11.56
CA LEU A 43 -0.20 14.41 12.54
C LEU A 43 0.95 15.41 12.51
N ALA A 44 1.16 16.10 11.38
CA ALA A 44 2.19 17.11 11.30
C ALA A 44 1.87 18.29 12.20
N ARG A 45 2.88 18.80 12.89
CA ARG A 45 2.75 20.04 13.66
C ARG A 45 3.05 21.20 12.75
N ASN A 46 2.16 22.20 12.74
CA ASN A 46 2.32 23.41 11.93
C ASN A 46 2.52 23.08 10.44
N PRO A 47 1.61 22.28 9.81
CA PRO A 47 1.79 21.86 8.42
C PRO A 47 1.78 23.03 7.43
N GLU A 48 1.08 24.12 7.73
CA GLU A 48 0.95 25.32 6.90
C GLU A 48 2.06 26.37 7.12
N PHE A 49 3.06 26.03 7.94
CA PHE A 49 4.22 26.90 8.24
C PHE A 49 3.88 28.31 8.77
N THR A 50 2.72 28.48 9.41
CA THR A 50 2.25 29.78 9.90
C THR A 50 2.88 30.20 11.23
N ARG A 51 3.29 29.25 12.08
CA ARG A 51 3.95 29.52 13.37
C ARG A 51 5.47 29.47 13.26
N GLN A 52 6.13 30.53 13.71
CA GLN A 52 7.58 30.68 13.67
C GLN A 52 8.16 30.93 15.07
N ARG A 53 9.40 30.50 15.28
CA ARG A 53 10.19 30.82 16.49
C ARG A 53 11.63 31.13 16.05
N GLY A 54 11.99 32.41 16.08
CA GLY A 54 13.26 32.87 15.51
C GLY A 54 13.28 32.63 14.01
N HIS A 55 14.33 31.96 13.51
CA HIS A 55 14.53 31.69 12.08
C HIS A 55 13.98 30.34 11.61
N ALA A 56 13.08 29.70 12.36
CA ALA A 56 12.54 28.38 12.04
C ALA A 56 11.03 28.29 12.28
N PHE A 57 10.37 27.41 11.53
CA PHE A 57 8.99 27.02 11.76
C PHE A 57 8.86 26.11 12.98
N VAL A 58 7.86 26.36 13.81
CA VAL A 58 7.65 25.58 15.04
C VAL A 58 7.39 24.12 14.70
N GLY A 59 8.24 23.23 15.23
CA GLY A 59 8.14 21.78 15.02
C GLY A 59 8.88 21.25 13.79
N TRP A 60 9.53 22.11 13.00
CA TRP A 60 10.27 21.72 11.80
C TRP A 60 11.76 22.03 11.96
N ASN A 61 12.60 21.03 11.72
CA ASN A 61 14.04 21.14 11.83
C ASN A 61 14.66 21.26 10.44
N GLY A 62 15.80 21.94 10.34
CA GLY A 62 16.59 21.95 9.11
C GLY A 62 17.23 20.59 8.83
N TYR A 63 17.31 20.20 7.56
CA TYR A 63 18.10 19.06 7.08
C TYR A 63 19.37 19.55 6.39
N GLY A 64 20.52 18.98 6.75
CA GLY A 64 21.82 19.44 6.24
C GLY A 64 22.09 20.89 6.63
N LYS A 65 22.24 21.78 5.65
CA LYS A 65 22.34 23.24 5.86
C LYS A 65 21.03 23.85 6.40
N GLY A 66 19.91 23.15 6.25
CA GLY A 66 18.59 23.62 6.66
C GLY A 66 17.90 24.43 5.57
N TYR A 67 17.07 25.38 6.01
CA TYR A 67 16.28 26.28 5.18
C TYR A 67 16.31 27.69 5.78
N GLU A 68 15.94 28.67 4.97
CA GLU A 68 15.65 30.04 5.39
C GLU A 68 14.15 30.26 5.32
N VAL A 69 13.57 30.93 6.31
CA VAL A 69 12.17 31.37 6.24
C VAL A 69 12.08 32.54 5.26
N ASP A 70 11.38 32.35 4.14
CA ASP A 70 11.17 33.38 3.13
C ASP A 70 9.75 33.96 3.24
N GLY A 71 9.64 35.22 3.64
CA GLY A 71 8.37 35.93 3.78
C GLY A 71 7.86 36.59 2.49
N ARG A 72 8.56 36.44 1.35
CA ARG A 72 8.16 37.01 0.07
C ARG A 72 7.51 36.00 -0.87
N THR A 73 7.86 34.74 -0.69
CA THR A 73 7.36 33.61 -1.48
C THR A 73 6.67 32.65 -0.54
N ALA A 74 5.38 32.42 -0.73
CA ALA A 74 4.59 31.45 0.03
C ALA A 74 3.50 30.87 -0.86
N ARG A 75 3.09 29.62 -0.62
CA ARG A 75 1.94 29.03 -1.30
C ARG A 75 0.66 29.45 -0.59
N THR A 76 0.67 29.32 0.74
CA THR A 76 -0.39 29.83 1.61
C THR A 76 0.22 30.55 2.80
N GLY A 77 -0.60 31.26 3.56
CA GLY A 77 -0.10 32.03 4.70
C GLY A 77 0.84 33.15 4.26
N ARG A 78 1.99 33.27 4.94
CA ARG A 78 2.91 34.42 4.82
C ARG A 78 4.38 34.07 4.59
N ALA A 79 4.77 32.80 4.64
CA ALA A 79 6.15 32.40 4.48
C ALA A 79 6.28 30.93 4.05
N SER A 80 7.39 30.60 3.40
CA SER A 80 7.76 29.22 3.07
C SER A 80 9.21 28.91 3.44
N ALA A 81 9.60 27.64 3.37
CA ALA A 81 10.96 27.18 3.65
C ALA A 81 11.81 27.21 2.39
N ARG A 82 12.64 28.24 2.23
CA ARG A 82 13.55 28.38 1.08
C ARG A 82 14.86 27.64 1.30
N CYS A 83 15.27 26.87 0.30
CA CYS A 83 16.57 26.21 0.23
C CYS A 83 17.28 26.64 -1.05
N ARG A 84 18.52 27.12 -0.94
CA ARG A 84 19.37 27.45 -2.09
C ARG A 84 20.64 26.63 -2.06
N ARG A 85 20.99 26.02 -3.19
CA ARG A 85 22.23 25.24 -3.36
C ARG A 85 22.99 25.64 -4.62
N ARG A 86 24.30 25.71 -4.49
CA ARG A 86 25.30 25.81 -5.57
C ARG A 86 26.09 24.49 -5.66
N SER A 87 26.89 24.35 -6.71
CA SER A 87 27.78 23.20 -6.84
C SER A 87 28.73 23.12 -5.64
N GLY A 88 28.89 21.93 -5.07
CA GLY A 88 29.69 21.71 -3.85
C GLY A 88 28.97 21.99 -2.52
N ASP A 89 27.78 22.59 -2.51
CA ASP A 89 27.03 22.81 -1.27
C ASP A 89 26.60 21.49 -0.63
N LYS A 90 26.52 21.47 0.71
CA LYS A 90 25.87 20.37 1.45
C LYS A 90 24.39 20.27 1.08
N ALA A 91 23.76 19.14 1.40
CA ALA A 91 22.31 19.01 1.30
C ALA A 91 21.58 20.10 2.11
N ALA A 92 20.38 20.46 1.69
CA ALA A 92 19.50 21.43 2.33
C ALA A 92 18.07 20.86 2.40
N GLY A 93 17.22 21.49 3.20
CA GLY A 93 15.85 21.05 3.37
C GLY A 93 15.33 21.26 4.77
N LEU A 94 14.17 20.68 5.02
CA LEU A 94 13.52 20.65 6.31
C LEU A 94 12.89 19.29 6.57
N GLY A 95 12.64 18.97 7.83
CA GLY A 95 11.91 17.76 8.19
C GLY A 95 11.31 17.80 9.58
N GLN A 96 10.38 16.88 9.81
CA GLN A 96 9.72 16.68 11.09
C GLN A 96 9.62 15.19 11.40
N SER A 97 10.08 14.82 12.60
CA SER A 97 9.92 13.47 13.14
C SER A 97 8.65 13.40 13.98
N ILE A 98 7.79 12.43 13.67
CA ILE A 98 6.48 12.24 14.28
C ILE A 98 6.43 10.83 14.89
N ARG A 99 6.23 10.74 16.20
CA ARG A 99 5.97 9.47 16.89
C ARG A 99 4.51 9.09 16.72
N ILE A 100 4.27 7.83 16.39
CA ILE A 100 2.93 7.27 16.24
C ILE A 100 2.63 6.47 17.50
N THR A 101 1.58 6.85 18.24
CA THR A 101 1.24 6.22 19.53
C THR A 101 0.22 5.08 19.40
N THR A 102 -0.41 4.95 18.25
CA THR A 102 -1.38 3.89 17.97
C THR A 102 -0.70 2.68 17.35
N ARG A 103 -1.15 1.48 17.73
CA ARG A 103 -0.69 0.22 17.10
C ARG A 103 -1.56 -0.23 15.92
N LYS A 104 -2.58 0.55 15.56
CA LYS A 104 -3.45 0.24 14.41
C LYS A 104 -2.69 0.40 13.10
N LEU A 105 -2.88 -0.55 12.19
CA LEU A 105 -2.40 -0.45 10.80
C LEU A 105 -3.33 0.49 10.04
N ALA A 106 -2.97 1.76 10.00
CA ALA A 106 -3.72 2.80 9.31
C ALA A 106 -2.84 3.43 8.22
N PRO A 107 -3.33 3.50 6.96
CA PRO A 107 -2.65 4.21 5.88
C PRO A 107 -2.27 5.63 6.28
N LEU A 108 -1.11 6.06 5.78
CA LEU A 108 -0.63 7.43 5.86
C LEU A 108 -0.65 8.05 4.47
N VAL A 109 -1.12 9.29 4.38
CA VAL A 109 -1.03 10.12 3.18
C VAL A 109 -0.21 11.34 3.54
N ILE A 110 0.95 11.48 2.90
CA ILE A 110 1.88 12.56 3.13
C ILE A 110 1.92 13.42 1.89
N GLY A 111 1.65 14.71 2.04
CA GLY A 111 1.63 15.68 0.95
C GLY A 111 2.59 16.83 1.21
N LEU A 112 3.22 17.34 0.16
CA LEU A 112 4.09 18.51 0.24
C LEU A 112 4.01 19.30 -1.06
N TRP A 113 4.01 20.62 -0.93
CA TRP A 113 4.15 21.54 -2.06
C TRP A 113 5.58 22.04 -2.19
N SER A 114 6.04 22.17 -3.42
CA SER A 114 7.32 22.80 -3.71
C SER A 114 7.25 23.73 -4.92
N LYS A 115 7.97 24.84 -4.87
CA LYS A 115 8.25 25.73 -5.99
C LYS A 115 9.74 25.67 -6.30
N ALA A 116 10.13 25.79 -7.57
CA ALA A 116 11.55 25.74 -7.96
C ALA A 116 11.94 26.87 -8.90
N GLU A 117 13.19 27.28 -8.80
CA GLU A 117 13.86 28.21 -9.71
C GLU A 117 15.24 27.67 -10.08
N GLY A 118 15.45 27.39 -11.37
CA GLY A 118 16.74 26.99 -11.92
C GLY A 118 17.30 25.70 -11.34
N VAL A 119 16.45 24.73 -10.98
CA VAL A 119 16.91 23.44 -10.45
C VAL A 119 17.58 22.61 -11.55
N SER A 120 18.82 22.20 -11.33
CA SER A 120 19.61 21.46 -12.33
C SER A 120 19.20 19.99 -12.46
N GLY A 121 19.59 19.34 -13.56
CA GLY A 121 19.49 17.88 -13.72
C GLY A 121 18.08 17.38 -14.02
N THR A 122 17.88 16.07 -13.91
CA THR A 122 16.60 15.38 -14.15
C THR A 122 15.87 15.09 -12.83
N PRO A 123 14.53 14.98 -12.83
CA PRO A 123 13.78 14.58 -11.63
C PRO A 123 14.28 13.27 -11.03
N ASP A 124 14.59 13.30 -9.73
CA ASP A 124 15.00 12.13 -8.94
C ASP A 124 14.60 12.30 -7.45
N THR A 125 14.97 11.34 -6.60
CA THR A 125 14.60 11.38 -5.17
C THR A 125 15.38 12.41 -4.33
N ASN A 126 16.35 13.12 -4.90
CA ASN A 126 17.19 14.10 -4.23
C ASN A 126 16.58 15.51 -4.20
N TYR A 127 15.56 15.78 -5.02
CA TYR A 127 14.63 16.90 -4.86
C TYR A 127 13.20 16.35 -4.76
N SER A 128 12.73 16.10 -3.54
CA SER A 128 11.49 15.33 -3.34
C SER A 128 10.80 15.61 -2.01
N LEU A 129 9.52 15.24 -1.96
CA LEU A 129 8.92 14.77 -0.72
C LEU A 129 9.57 13.42 -0.38
N TYR A 130 10.22 13.31 0.78
CA TYR A 130 10.93 12.09 1.19
C TYR A 130 10.49 11.66 2.60
N VAL A 131 10.20 10.38 2.78
CA VAL A 131 9.71 9.82 4.04
C VAL A 131 10.48 8.57 4.40
N ASP A 132 10.97 8.56 5.62
CA ASP A 132 11.57 7.43 6.29
C ASP A 132 10.70 7.01 7.49
N LEU A 133 10.62 5.71 7.74
CA LEU A 133 9.77 5.16 8.79
C LEU A 133 10.46 4.02 9.53
N VAL A 134 10.17 3.88 10.81
CA VAL A 134 10.59 2.74 11.64
C VAL A 134 9.35 2.11 12.28
N TYR A 135 9.20 0.80 12.13
CA TYR A 135 8.15 0.02 12.77
C TYR A 135 8.43 -0.20 14.26
N GLU A 136 7.42 -0.59 15.03
CA GLU A 136 7.55 -0.89 16.47
C GLU A 136 8.59 -1.97 16.78
N ASP A 137 8.79 -2.92 15.87
CA ASP A 137 9.81 -3.97 15.99
C ASP A 137 11.23 -3.52 15.59
N GLY A 138 11.41 -2.23 15.27
CA GLY A 138 12.69 -1.65 14.84
C GLY A 138 13.01 -1.85 13.36
N THR A 139 12.21 -2.63 12.62
CA THR A 139 12.40 -2.79 11.18
C THR A 139 12.19 -1.45 10.48
N PRO A 140 13.08 -1.02 9.59
CA PRO A 140 12.89 0.21 8.85
C PRO A 140 12.05 0.05 7.57
N LEU A 141 11.45 1.15 7.14
CA LEU A 141 10.94 1.38 5.80
C LEU A 141 11.53 2.70 5.28
N TRP A 142 12.57 2.59 4.47
CA TRP A 142 13.35 3.74 3.99
C TRP A 142 12.90 4.23 2.61
N GLY A 143 13.05 5.53 2.40
CA GLY A 143 13.02 6.17 1.08
C GLY A 143 11.71 6.03 0.33
N GLN A 144 10.60 6.27 1.02
CA GLN A 144 9.32 6.49 0.34
C GLN A 144 9.33 7.93 -0.16
N ALA A 145 9.35 8.14 -1.47
CA ALA A 145 9.59 9.48 -2.02
C ALA A 145 8.78 9.75 -3.28
N ALA A 146 8.45 11.03 -3.48
CA ALA A 146 7.83 11.55 -4.68
C ALA A 146 8.67 12.73 -5.22
N PRO A 147 9.46 12.51 -6.28
CA PRO A 147 10.29 13.53 -6.93
C PRO A 147 9.48 14.73 -7.43
N PHE A 148 9.97 15.94 -7.20
CA PHE A 148 9.46 17.14 -7.87
C PHE A 148 10.12 17.30 -9.25
N SER A 149 9.47 18.05 -10.13
CA SER A 149 10.02 18.42 -11.43
C SER A 149 11.27 19.29 -11.26
N THR A 150 12.32 19.08 -12.04
CA THR A 150 13.50 19.97 -12.06
C THR A 150 13.27 21.17 -12.99
N GLY A 151 14.19 22.14 -13.01
CA GLY A 151 14.05 23.39 -13.72
C GLY A 151 13.37 24.48 -12.90
N THR A 152 12.54 25.29 -13.57
CA THR A 152 11.74 26.35 -12.94
C THR A 152 10.28 25.98 -13.08
N HIS A 153 9.55 25.97 -11.97
CA HIS A 153 8.12 25.72 -11.95
C HIS A 153 7.46 26.47 -10.81
N ASP A 154 6.17 26.76 -10.95
CA ASP A 154 5.36 27.25 -9.83
C ASP A 154 5.03 26.11 -8.86
N TRP A 155 4.30 26.39 -7.78
CA TRP A 155 3.93 25.40 -6.78
C TRP A 155 3.40 24.09 -7.39
N GLU A 156 4.13 23.00 -7.18
CA GLU A 156 3.82 21.65 -7.58
C GLU A 156 3.52 20.81 -6.33
N TYR A 157 2.45 20.01 -6.38
CA TYR A 157 2.09 19.09 -5.32
C TYR A 157 2.66 17.69 -5.58
N ARG A 158 3.19 17.08 -4.52
CA ARG A 158 3.57 15.67 -4.49
C ARG A 158 3.01 14.99 -3.26
N GLU A 159 2.70 13.71 -3.44
CA GLU A 159 2.09 12.87 -2.42
C GLU A 159 2.73 11.49 -2.38
N VAL A 160 2.85 10.95 -1.16
CA VAL A 160 3.22 9.56 -0.91
C VAL A 160 2.12 8.94 -0.05
N THR A 161 1.57 7.81 -0.50
CA THR A 161 0.69 6.96 0.33
C THR A 161 1.47 5.77 0.86
N ILE A 162 1.48 5.57 2.18
CA ILE A 162 2.13 4.44 2.84
C ILE A 162 1.05 3.59 3.50
N VAL A 163 0.92 2.33 3.09
CA VAL A 163 0.05 1.35 3.75
C VAL A 163 0.92 0.46 4.64
N PRO A 164 0.90 0.64 5.97
CA PRO A 164 1.82 -0.06 6.85
C PRO A 164 1.49 -1.55 6.97
N GLN A 165 2.51 -2.39 6.87
CA GLN A 165 2.40 -3.84 7.11
C GLN A 165 2.56 -4.21 8.59
N LYS A 166 3.08 -3.28 9.41
CA LYS A 166 3.34 -3.45 10.83
C LYS A 166 3.02 -2.15 11.59
N PRO A 167 2.75 -2.20 12.91
CA PRO A 167 2.59 -1.00 13.71
C PRO A 167 3.79 -0.07 13.57
N ILE A 168 3.53 1.21 13.34
CA ILE A 168 4.56 2.24 13.12
C ILE A 168 4.96 2.82 14.48
N ARG A 169 6.27 2.96 14.72
CA ARG A 169 6.81 3.65 15.90
C ARG A 169 6.99 5.14 15.62
N GLN A 170 7.63 5.45 14.50
CA GLN A 170 8.00 6.81 14.14
C GLN A 170 8.14 6.92 12.62
N LEU A 171 7.78 8.09 12.09
CA LEU A 171 8.16 8.50 10.74
C LEU A 171 8.92 9.82 10.81
N THR A 172 9.73 10.08 9.79
CA THR A 172 10.29 11.40 9.52
C THR A 172 9.99 11.79 8.09
N VAL A 173 9.30 12.92 7.91
CA VAL A 173 9.04 13.52 6.60
C VAL A 173 10.04 14.63 6.33
N TYR A 174 10.47 14.76 5.08
CA TYR A 174 11.38 15.79 4.61
C TYR A 174 10.88 16.45 3.32
N GLY A 175 11.09 17.77 3.22
CA GLY A 175 11.32 18.44 1.94
C GLY A 175 12.81 18.38 1.67
N LEU A 176 13.24 17.45 0.82
CA LEU A 176 14.64 17.12 0.60
C LEU A 176 15.19 17.87 -0.62
N PHE A 177 16.35 18.52 -0.48
CA PHE A 177 17.06 19.15 -1.60
C PHE A 177 18.57 18.89 -1.51
N ARG A 178 19.05 17.91 -2.28
CA ARG A 178 20.46 17.52 -2.39
C ARG A 178 20.76 17.13 -3.84
N GLY A 179 22.03 16.91 -4.20
CA GLY A 179 22.39 16.50 -5.57
C GLY A 179 22.16 17.55 -6.69
N HIS A 180 21.31 18.55 -6.49
CA HIS A 180 20.95 19.59 -7.48
C HIS A 180 21.35 21.02 -7.06
N THR A 181 21.73 21.86 -8.01
CA THR A 181 21.82 23.31 -7.79
C THR A 181 20.47 23.98 -8.03
N GLY A 182 20.29 25.20 -7.53
CA GLY A 182 19.07 25.99 -7.73
C GLY A 182 18.49 26.52 -6.42
N THR A 183 17.28 27.07 -6.51
CA THR A 183 16.49 27.50 -5.35
C THR A 183 15.16 26.76 -5.35
N VAL A 184 14.75 26.27 -4.18
CA VAL A 184 13.45 25.64 -3.97
C VAL A 184 12.77 26.23 -2.75
N TRP A 185 11.45 26.24 -2.74
CA TRP A 185 10.64 26.63 -1.60
C TRP A 185 9.68 25.50 -1.28
N PHE A 186 9.68 25.05 -0.04
CA PHE A 186 8.74 24.05 0.45
C PHE A 186 7.66 24.71 1.29
N ASP A 187 6.41 24.29 1.11
CA ASP A 187 5.27 24.79 1.88
C ASP A 187 4.19 23.72 2.05
N ASP A 188 3.30 23.92 3.01
CA ASP A 188 2.10 23.10 3.23
C ASP A 188 2.35 21.59 3.25
N CYS A 189 3.17 21.15 4.22
CA CYS A 189 3.53 19.75 4.41
C CYS A 189 2.57 19.05 5.38
N SER A 190 1.68 18.21 4.84
CA SER A 190 0.72 17.44 5.62
C SER A 190 1.18 16.00 5.83
N VAL A 191 0.91 15.45 7.02
CA VAL A 191 1.11 14.03 7.36
C VAL A 191 -0.19 13.52 7.96
N LYS A 192 -1.02 12.92 7.12
CA LYS A 192 -2.37 12.51 7.50
C LYS A 192 -2.43 11.01 7.71
N GLN A 193 -3.01 10.60 8.83
CA GLN A 193 -3.31 9.20 9.12
C GLN A 193 -4.80 8.93 8.95
N LEU A 194 -5.11 7.84 8.24
CA LEU A 194 -6.49 7.38 8.10
C LEU A 194 -7.10 7.06 9.46
N GLN A 195 -8.28 7.61 9.71
CA GLN A 195 -9.15 7.13 10.77
C GLN A 195 -9.99 6.00 10.19
N VAL A 196 -9.51 4.76 10.31
CA VAL A 196 -10.16 3.58 9.71
C VAL A 196 -11.64 3.56 10.14
N PRO A 197 -12.59 3.68 9.18
CA PRO A 197 -14.01 3.68 9.50
C PRO A 197 -14.44 2.39 10.21
N LYS A 198 -15.49 2.46 11.03
CA LYS A 198 -16.09 1.26 11.61
C LYS A 198 -16.61 0.36 10.48
N GLY A 199 -16.31 -0.93 10.54
CA GLY A 199 -16.67 -1.87 9.48
C GLY A 199 -15.82 -1.70 8.22
N ALA A 200 -14.59 -1.19 8.34
CA ALA A 200 -13.60 -1.18 7.28
C ALA A 200 -12.29 -1.80 7.76
N GLY A 201 -11.55 -2.40 6.83
CA GLY A 201 -10.28 -3.06 7.08
C GLY A 201 -9.37 -2.97 5.86
N LEU A 202 -8.12 -3.37 6.00
CA LEU A 202 -7.19 -3.46 4.87
C LEU A 202 -7.24 -4.85 4.26
N PHE A 203 -7.21 -4.92 2.92
CA PHE A 203 -7.02 -6.15 2.17
C PHE A 203 -6.09 -5.88 0.98
N ASP A 204 -4.94 -6.56 0.97
CA ASP A 204 -3.84 -6.36 0.00
C ASP A 204 -3.56 -4.87 -0.28
N GLY A 205 -3.35 -4.10 0.79
CA GLY A 205 -3.07 -2.68 0.73
C GLY A 205 -4.29 -1.77 0.47
N ALA A 206 -5.41 -2.30 0.00
CA ALA A 206 -6.62 -1.51 -0.23
C ALA A 206 -7.47 -1.40 1.03
N LEU A 207 -8.02 -0.21 1.29
CA LEU A 207 -9.08 -0.05 2.30
C LEU A 207 -10.38 -0.61 1.74
N VAL A 208 -10.98 -1.57 2.42
CA VAL A 208 -12.23 -2.21 2.00
C VAL A 208 -13.27 -2.14 3.10
N ALA A 209 -14.55 -2.10 2.73
CA ALA A 209 -15.62 -2.38 3.66
C ALA A 209 -15.52 -3.84 4.14
N GLU A 210 -15.62 -4.07 5.45
CA GLU A 210 -15.75 -5.39 6.05
C GLU A 210 -17.21 -5.87 5.96
N PRO A 211 -17.46 -7.18 5.79
CA PRO A 211 -18.81 -7.71 5.84
C PRO A 211 -19.35 -7.61 7.26
N GLU A 212 -20.65 -7.40 7.42
CA GLU A 212 -21.30 -7.46 8.73
C GLU A 212 -21.19 -8.86 9.39
N ARG A 213 -21.02 -9.93 8.59
CA ARG A 213 -20.84 -11.31 9.07
C ARG A 213 -19.62 -11.97 8.42
N PRO A 214 -18.65 -12.50 9.20
CA PRO A 214 -17.57 -13.30 8.66
C PRO A 214 -18.15 -14.55 7.97
N PRO A 215 -17.73 -14.91 6.76
CA PRO A 215 -18.23 -16.11 6.09
C PRO A 215 -17.84 -17.35 6.88
N GLN A 216 -18.81 -18.25 7.06
CA GLN A 216 -18.61 -19.54 7.70
C GLN A 216 -18.09 -20.52 6.66
N SER A 217 -16.94 -21.15 6.93
CA SER A 217 -16.39 -22.19 6.05
C SER A 217 -17.32 -23.40 6.04
N ARG A 218 -17.68 -23.90 4.86
CA ARG A 218 -18.48 -25.12 4.68
C ARG A 218 -17.62 -26.38 4.66
N SER A 219 -16.33 -26.25 4.30
CA SER A 219 -15.36 -27.34 4.27
C SER A 219 -13.94 -26.80 4.47
N PRO A 220 -13.06 -27.52 5.20
CA PRO A 220 -11.63 -27.30 5.09
C PRO A 220 -11.22 -27.44 3.61
N LEU A 221 -10.34 -26.57 3.12
CA LEU A 221 -9.85 -26.52 1.72
C LEU A 221 -10.80 -25.95 0.66
N GLU A 222 -12.04 -25.55 0.99
CA GLU A 222 -12.88 -24.80 0.05
C GLU A 222 -12.54 -23.30 0.12
N GLY A 223 -11.87 -22.79 -0.93
CA GLY A 223 -11.54 -21.38 -1.07
C GLY A 223 -12.32 -20.70 -2.19
N ILE A 224 -12.25 -19.37 -2.21
CA ILE A 224 -12.89 -18.52 -3.21
C ILE A 224 -11.85 -17.82 -4.06
N VAL A 225 -12.14 -17.64 -5.35
CA VAL A 225 -11.31 -16.81 -6.23
C VAL A 225 -11.82 -15.38 -6.22
N LEU A 226 -10.93 -14.43 -5.95
CA LEU A 226 -11.18 -13.01 -6.07
C LEU A 226 -10.32 -12.42 -7.19
N VAL A 227 -10.84 -11.42 -7.88
CA VAL A 227 -10.12 -10.70 -8.95
C VAL A 227 -10.32 -9.20 -8.77
N ARG A 228 -9.27 -8.41 -9.03
CA ARG A 228 -9.38 -6.96 -9.17
C ARG A 228 -8.45 -6.43 -10.24
N ASP A 229 -8.82 -5.27 -10.78
CA ASP A 229 -7.91 -4.39 -11.48
C ASP A 229 -7.27 -3.42 -10.48
N THR A 230 -6.02 -3.69 -10.15
CA THR A 230 -5.24 -2.88 -9.21
C THR A 230 -4.92 -1.52 -9.81
N ALA A 231 -4.60 -1.45 -11.11
CA ALA A 231 -4.24 -0.20 -11.78
C ALA A 231 -5.44 0.76 -11.84
N ALA A 232 -6.65 0.25 -12.09
CA ALA A 232 -7.88 1.05 -12.09
C ALA A 232 -8.47 1.27 -10.69
N GLY A 233 -7.92 0.65 -9.64
CA GLY A 233 -8.44 0.76 -8.27
C GLY A 233 -9.86 0.17 -8.11
N SER A 234 -10.17 -0.92 -8.81
CA SER A 234 -11.49 -1.54 -8.78
C SER A 234 -11.81 -2.19 -7.44
N ASP A 235 -13.09 -2.51 -7.24
CA ASP A 235 -13.53 -3.44 -6.21
C ASP A 235 -12.93 -4.84 -6.41
N PHE A 236 -13.00 -5.68 -5.38
CA PHE A 236 -12.65 -7.09 -5.46
C PHE A 236 -13.88 -7.89 -5.81
N TYR A 237 -13.84 -8.52 -6.97
CA TYR A 237 -14.94 -9.31 -7.50
C TYR A 237 -14.77 -10.78 -7.13
N SER A 238 -15.88 -11.45 -6.79
CA SER A 238 -15.90 -12.86 -6.44
C SER A 238 -16.27 -13.70 -7.65
N LEU A 239 -15.48 -14.74 -7.90
CA LEU A 239 -15.78 -15.81 -8.84
C LEU A 239 -16.38 -17.05 -8.14
N GLY A 240 -16.47 -17.02 -6.81
CA GLY A 240 -16.90 -18.17 -6.00
C GLY A 240 -15.83 -19.25 -5.90
N SER A 241 -16.24 -20.43 -5.44
CA SER A 241 -15.37 -21.60 -5.31
C SER A 241 -15.08 -22.22 -6.69
N PRO A 242 -13.82 -22.51 -7.03
CA PRO A 242 -13.48 -23.25 -8.24
C PRO A 242 -14.15 -24.63 -8.30
N ALA A 243 -14.73 -24.96 -9.45
CA ALA A 243 -15.41 -26.24 -9.68
C ALA A 243 -14.46 -27.30 -10.28
N ALA A 244 -14.84 -28.57 -10.17
CA ALA A 244 -14.08 -29.68 -10.74
C ALA A 244 -14.13 -29.67 -12.28
N GLU A 245 -15.33 -29.47 -12.83
CA GLU A 245 -15.52 -29.11 -14.23
C GLU A 245 -15.11 -27.64 -14.38
N GLY A 246 -13.99 -27.40 -15.08
CA GLY A 246 -13.45 -26.07 -15.27
C GLY A 246 -14.52 -25.10 -15.77
N ARG A 247 -14.64 -23.94 -15.11
CA ARG A 247 -15.67 -22.95 -15.41
C ARG A 247 -15.05 -21.64 -15.84
N THR A 248 -15.35 -21.21 -17.06
CA THR A 248 -15.03 -19.84 -17.52
C THR A 248 -16.08 -18.88 -16.99
N LEU A 249 -15.61 -17.86 -16.27
CA LEU A 249 -16.43 -16.79 -15.72
C LEU A 249 -16.08 -15.48 -16.40
N ARG A 250 -17.10 -14.79 -16.90
CA ARG A 250 -16.96 -13.47 -17.50
C ARG A 250 -17.16 -12.40 -16.43
N LEU A 251 -16.23 -11.48 -16.37
CA LEU A 251 -16.21 -10.29 -15.52
C LEU A 251 -16.44 -9.07 -16.40
N PRO A 252 -17.68 -8.79 -16.85
CA PRO A 252 -17.95 -7.68 -17.78
C PRO A 252 -17.46 -6.34 -17.22
N ASP A 253 -17.62 -6.11 -15.91
CA ASP A 253 -17.19 -4.88 -15.24
C ASP A 253 -15.66 -4.64 -15.29
N LEU A 254 -14.87 -5.70 -15.52
CA LEU A 254 -13.41 -5.62 -15.67
C LEU A 254 -12.93 -5.92 -17.10
N GLU A 255 -13.83 -6.37 -17.97
CA GLU A 255 -13.53 -6.94 -19.30
C GLU A 255 -12.55 -8.12 -19.22
N LEU A 256 -12.74 -9.01 -18.24
CA LEU A 256 -11.92 -10.21 -18.06
C LEU A 256 -12.73 -11.49 -18.26
N GLU A 257 -12.07 -12.53 -18.73
CA GLU A 257 -12.55 -13.91 -18.61
C GLU A 257 -11.57 -14.68 -17.72
N VAL A 258 -12.10 -15.45 -16.79
CA VAL A 258 -11.28 -16.26 -15.89
C VAL A 258 -11.77 -17.68 -15.89
N LEU A 259 -10.93 -18.61 -16.34
CA LEU A 259 -11.15 -20.04 -16.19
C LEU A 259 -10.61 -20.47 -14.83
N CYS A 260 -11.47 -21.09 -14.03
CA CYS A 260 -11.10 -21.67 -12.75
C CYS A 260 -11.33 -23.18 -12.77
N GLN A 261 -10.33 -23.96 -12.40
CA GLN A 261 -10.43 -25.41 -12.28
C GLN A 261 -9.85 -25.88 -10.93
N ARG A 262 -10.58 -26.78 -10.27
CA ARG A 262 -10.13 -27.48 -9.05
C ARG A 262 -9.89 -28.95 -9.36
N THR A 263 -8.72 -29.45 -8.99
CA THR A 263 -8.39 -30.88 -9.10
C THR A 263 -8.05 -31.43 -7.71
N SER A 264 -8.78 -32.44 -7.25
CA SER A 264 -8.35 -33.20 -6.06
C SER A 264 -7.14 -34.04 -6.47
N ILE A 265 -6.02 -33.87 -5.76
CA ILE A 265 -4.85 -34.73 -5.93
C ILE A 265 -5.01 -35.95 -5.01
N ASP A 266 -5.36 -35.71 -3.76
CA ASP A 266 -5.68 -36.71 -2.75
C ASP A 266 -6.75 -36.15 -1.78
N ALA A 267 -6.91 -36.75 -0.60
CA ALA A 267 -7.91 -36.37 0.40
C ALA A 267 -7.62 -35.00 1.06
N ASP A 268 -6.34 -34.60 1.15
CA ASP A 268 -5.89 -33.41 1.87
C ASP A 268 -5.26 -32.36 0.94
N THR A 269 -5.08 -32.69 -0.34
CA THR A 269 -4.41 -31.85 -1.34
C THR A 269 -5.31 -31.53 -2.53
N VAL A 270 -5.44 -30.24 -2.83
CA VAL A 270 -6.16 -29.73 -4.00
C VAL A 270 -5.25 -28.81 -4.82
N ARG A 271 -5.32 -28.95 -6.15
CA ARG A 271 -4.72 -28.00 -7.09
C ARG A 271 -5.80 -27.06 -7.63
N ILE A 272 -5.48 -25.78 -7.69
CA ILE A 272 -6.33 -24.75 -8.30
C ILE A 272 -5.58 -24.17 -9.48
N ASP A 273 -6.10 -24.39 -10.67
CA ASP A 273 -5.58 -23.84 -11.93
C ASP A 273 -6.46 -22.64 -12.33
N LEU A 274 -5.82 -21.50 -12.61
CA LEU A 274 -6.48 -20.26 -13.00
C LEU A 274 -5.86 -19.76 -14.30
N GLU A 275 -6.70 -19.45 -15.29
CA GLU A 275 -6.29 -18.78 -16.53
C GLU A 275 -7.08 -17.48 -16.67
N ILE A 276 -6.37 -16.38 -16.93
CA ILE A 276 -6.95 -15.03 -17.04
C ILE A 276 -6.77 -14.55 -18.47
N VAL A 277 -7.86 -14.13 -19.09
CA VAL A 277 -7.87 -13.53 -20.42
C VAL A 277 -8.37 -12.10 -20.31
N ASP A 278 -7.50 -11.13 -20.60
CA ASP A 278 -7.90 -9.74 -20.76
C ASP A 278 -8.53 -9.50 -22.12
N ARG A 279 -9.70 -8.86 -22.14
CA ARG A 279 -10.43 -8.49 -23.36
C ARG A 279 -10.39 -6.99 -23.63
N SER A 280 -9.81 -6.19 -22.74
CA SER A 280 -9.80 -4.73 -22.85
C SER A 280 -8.76 -4.17 -23.82
N GLY A 281 -7.68 -4.91 -24.09
CA GLY A 281 -6.63 -4.49 -25.03
C GLY A 281 -5.77 -3.30 -24.57
N ARG A 282 -5.82 -2.95 -23.28
CA ARG A 282 -5.04 -1.87 -22.66
C ARG A 282 -4.04 -2.46 -21.65
N ASP A 283 -3.06 -1.67 -21.23
CA ASP A 283 -2.16 -2.07 -20.15
C ASP A 283 -2.92 -2.15 -18.82
N ARG A 284 -2.80 -3.28 -18.12
CA ARG A 284 -3.51 -3.57 -16.86
C ARG A 284 -2.55 -4.15 -15.82
N ALA A 285 -2.90 -3.94 -14.56
CA ALA A 285 -2.32 -4.70 -13.44
C ALA A 285 -3.46 -5.46 -12.75
N ILE A 286 -3.61 -6.74 -13.09
CA ILE A 286 -4.66 -7.61 -12.54
C ILE A 286 -4.09 -8.42 -11.39
N ASN A 287 -4.76 -8.37 -10.23
CA ASN A 287 -4.47 -9.25 -9.12
C ASN A 287 -5.55 -10.32 -9.00
N VAL A 288 -5.11 -11.56 -8.83
CA VAL A 288 -5.97 -12.71 -8.56
C VAL A 288 -5.60 -13.33 -7.24
N TYR A 289 -6.61 -13.68 -6.47
CA TYR A 289 -6.47 -14.23 -5.13
C TYR A 289 -7.23 -15.53 -5.04
N TYR A 290 -6.61 -16.56 -4.47
CA TYR A 290 -7.34 -17.71 -3.95
C TYR A 290 -7.36 -17.59 -2.42
N VAL A 291 -8.55 -17.45 -1.85
CA VAL A 291 -8.74 -17.13 -0.44
C VAL A 291 -9.43 -18.29 0.26
N VAL A 292 -8.73 -18.91 1.22
CA VAL A 292 -9.25 -20.02 2.03
C VAL A 292 -9.60 -19.51 3.44
N PRO A 293 -10.87 -19.59 3.88
CA PRO A 293 -11.24 -19.23 5.24
C PRO A 293 -10.80 -20.32 6.22
N VAL A 294 -9.92 -19.97 7.17
CA VAL A 294 -9.44 -20.90 8.21
C VAL A 294 -9.70 -20.31 9.60
N PRO A 295 -10.36 -21.05 10.52
CA PRO A 295 -10.51 -20.65 11.92
C PRO A 295 -9.18 -20.84 12.68
N ALA A 296 -8.19 -20.01 12.37
CA ALA A 296 -6.80 -20.17 12.80
C ALA A 296 -6.41 -19.30 14.00
N THR A 297 -7.36 -18.69 14.71
CA THR A 297 -7.01 -17.89 15.90
C THR A 297 -6.31 -18.76 16.94
N GLY A 298 -5.17 -18.30 17.46
CA GLY A 298 -4.32 -19.05 18.38
C GLY A 298 -3.38 -20.06 17.70
N TRP A 299 -3.53 -20.32 16.40
CA TRP A 299 -2.57 -21.14 15.65
C TRP A 299 -1.25 -20.37 15.46
N ARG A 300 -0.24 -21.07 14.95
CA ARG A 300 1.06 -20.52 14.60
C ARG A 300 1.06 -20.08 13.15
N TRP A 301 1.43 -18.83 12.91
CA TRP A 301 1.92 -18.35 11.62
C TRP A 301 3.43 -18.52 11.58
N TRP A 302 3.95 -19.28 10.61
CA TRP A 302 5.38 -19.50 10.47
C TRP A 302 6.03 -18.39 9.63
N ASP A 303 6.98 -17.67 10.24
CA ASP A 303 7.78 -16.65 9.55
C ASP A 303 8.94 -17.30 8.79
N ASN A 304 9.45 -18.41 9.34
CA ASN A 304 10.41 -19.33 8.74
C ASN A 304 10.37 -20.66 9.52
N ILE A 305 11.28 -21.60 9.25
CA ILE A 305 11.29 -22.92 9.92
C ILE A 305 11.60 -22.86 11.43
N GLN A 306 12.14 -21.74 11.94
CA GLN A 306 12.56 -21.58 13.34
C GLN A 306 11.71 -20.57 14.12
N GLN A 307 11.06 -19.64 13.43
CA GLN A 307 10.33 -18.53 14.03
C GLN A 307 8.87 -18.55 13.62
N TRP A 308 8.01 -18.26 14.60
CA TRP A 308 6.56 -18.19 14.40
C TRP A 308 5.94 -17.15 15.31
N ARG A 309 4.74 -16.71 14.93
CA ARG A 309 3.87 -15.80 15.70
C ARG A 309 2.53 -16.46 15.94
N SER A 310 1.91 -16.18 17.09
CA SER A 310 0.53 -16.59 17.32
C SER A 310 -0.41 -15.74 16.47
N ILE A 311 -1.35 -16.39 15.79
CA ILE A 311 -2.38 -15.74 14.98
C ILE A 311 -3.41 -15.10 15.90
N GLN A 312 -3.52 -13.78 15.77
CA GLN A 312 -4.42 -12.93 16.52
C GLN A 312 -5.57 -12.45 15.62
N PRO A 313 -6.75 -12.19 16.19
CA PRO A 313 -7.85 -11.60 15.44
C PRO A 313 -7.45 -10.24 14.84
N ARG A 314 -7.96 -9.95 13.63
CA ARG A 314 -7.80 -8.65 12.95
C ARG A 314 -6.35 -8.21 12.70
N GLN A 315 -5.44 -9.17 12.57
CA GLN A 315 -4.05 -8.92 12.20
C GLN A 315 -3.73 -9.58 10.86
N GLN A 316 -2.98 -8.87 10.01
CA GLN A 316 -2.44 -9.43 8.77
C GLN A 316 -1.04 -10.00 9.05
N TYR A 317 -0.78 -11.17 8.46
CA TYR A 317 0.52 -11.83 8.50
C TYR A 317 1.01 -12.05 7.08
N VAL A 318 2.25 -11.65 6.81
CA VAL A 318 2.87 -11.76 5.49
C VAL A 318 4.37 -11.96 5.65
N ASN A 319 4.94 -12.85 4.83
CA ASN A 319 6.38 -13.00 4.66
C ASN A 319 6.78 -12.29 3.37
N GLY A 320 6.85 -10.96 3.40
CA GLY A 320 7.10 -10.12 2.23
C GLY A 320 8.54 -9.63 2.12
N VAL A 321 9.00 -9.36 0.91
CA VAL A 321 10.18 -8.56 0.60
C VAL A 321 9.80 -7.42 -0.34
N ARG A 322 10.47 -6.27 -0.23
CA ARG A 322 10.25 -5.15 -1.15
C ARG A 322 10.78 -5.53 -2.53
N SER A 323 9.91 -5.40 -3.53
CA SER A 323 10.26 -5.59 -4.94
C SER A 323 10.01 -4.32 -5.76
N GLY A 324 9.29 -3.34 -5.20
CA GLY A 324 8.91 -2.11 -5.92
C GLY A 324 7.77 -2.32 -6.93
N VAL A 325 7.22 -3.53 -7.01
CA VAL A 325 6.15 -3.92 -7.93
C VAL A 325 4.99 -4.57 -7.17
N GLY A 326 3.81 -4.63 -7.81
CA GLY A 326 2.58 -5.17 -7.23
C GLY A 326 1.81 -4.16 -6.38
N ALA A 327 0.59 -4.52 -5.97
CA ALA A 327 -0.36 -3.64 -5.29
C ALA A 327 0.18 -2.97 -4.00
N THR A 328 1.14 -3.62 -3.34
CA THR A 328 1.75 -3.14 -2.10
C THR A 328 3.25 -2.82 -2.25
N GLY A 329 3.81 -2.93 -3.46
CA GLY A 329 5.25 -2.79 -3.70
C GLY A 329 6.10 -3.91 -3.09
N THR A 330 5.46 -5.00 -2.66
CA THR A 330 6.11 -6.16 -2.03
C THR A 330 5.72 -7.45 -2.74
N GLN A 331 6.59 -8.45 -2.66
CA GLN A 331 6.33 -9.80 -3.13
C GLN A 331 6.57 -10.82 -2.01
N SER A 332 5.94 -11.99 -2.10
CA SER A 332 6.21 -13.06 -1.15
C SER A 332 7.69 -13.46 -1.18
N ARG A 333 8.27 -13.64 0.00
CA ARG A 333 9.65 -14.16 0.17
C ARG A 333 9.74 -15.63 -0.23
N TYR A 334 8.69 -16.39 0.05
CA TYR A 334 8.62 -17.82 -0.18
C TYR A 334 7.46 -18.13 -1.12
N PRO A 335 7.55 -19.19 -1.94
CA PRO A 335 6.44 -19.61 -2.79
C PRO A 335 5.29 -20.21 -1.99
N PHE A 336 5.40 -20.34 -0.66
CA PHE A 336 4.37 -20.90 0.19
C PHE A 336 4.21 -20.14 1.51
N ALA A 337 3.08 -20.36 2.17
CA ALA A 337 2.82 -20.01 3.56
C ALA A 337 2.27 -21.22 4.32
N CYS A 338 2.59 -21.33 5.61
CA CYS A 338 2.15 -22.42 6.47
C CYS A 338 1.60 -21.88 7.78
N ILE A 339 0.47 -22.44 8.20
CA ILE A 339 -0.11 -22.24 9.52
C ILE A 339 -0.29 -23.59 10.21
N SER A 340 -0.11 -23.65 11.52
CA SER A 340 -0.31 -24.91 12.24
C SER A 340 -0.76 -24.75 13.68
N ASN A 341 -1.40 -25.78 14.21
CA ASN A 341 -1.60 -25.99 15.64
C ASN A 341 -0.93 -27.32 16.06
N GLY A 342 -1.11 -27.73 17.31
CA GLY A 342 -0.52 -28.98 17.81
C GLY A 342 -1.05 -30.28 17.19
N ARG A 343 -2.03 -30.21 16.28
CA ARG A 343 -2.73 -31.37 15.68
C ARG A 343 -2.79 -31.33 14.14
N ARG A 344 -2.67 -30.15 13.53
CA ARG A 344 -2.89 -29.93 12.10
C ARG A 344 -2.00 -28.81 11.58
N ALA A 345 -1.53 -28.95 10.34
CA ALA A 345 -0.88 -27.89 9.59
C ALA A 345 -1.58 -27.73 8.23
N ASP A 346 -1.80 -26.49 7.82
CA ASP A 346 -2.34 -26.13 6.52
C ASP A 346 -1.31 -25.27 5.78
N ALA A 347 -1.05 -25.58 4.52
CA ALA A 347 -0.13 -24.83 3.68
C ALA A 347 -0.79 -24.40 2.36
N LEU A 348 -0.44 -23.21 1.90
CA LEU A 348 -0.76 -22.75 0.55
C LEU A 348 0.55 -22.58 -0.21
N LEU A 349 0.67 -23.25 -1.35
CA LEU A 349 1.81 -23.16 -2.27
C LEU A 349 1.36 -22.51 -3.58
N VAL A 350 2.12 -21.52 -4.03
CA VAL A 350 2.01 -20.94 -5.37
C VAL A 350 3.17 -21.49 -6.19
N THR A 351 2.87 -22.33 -7.16
CA THR A 351 3.84 -22.82 -8.14
C THR A 351 4.12 -21.73 -9.18
N GLU A 352 5.24 -21.82 -9.89
CA GLU A 352 5.56 -20.87 -10.95
C GLU A 352 4.40 -20.77 -11.96
N PRO A 353 3.99 -19.55 -12.37
CA PRO A 353 3.03 -19.36 -13.45
C PRO A 353 3.57 -20.03 -14.72
N ARG A 354 2.73 -20.78 -15.42
CA ARG A 354 3.08 -21.43 -16.69
C ARG A 354 2.95 -20.50 -17.88
#